data_AF-A0A2H4VL14-F1
#
_entry.id   AF-A0A2H4VL14-F1
#
_cell.length_a   1.000
_cell.length_b   1.000
_cell.length_c   1.000
_cell.angle_alpha   90.00
_cell.angle_beta   90.00
_cell.angle_gamma   90.00
#
_symmetry.space_group_name_H-M   'P 1'
#
loop_
_entity.id
_entity.type
_entity.pdbx_description
1 polymer ?
#
loop_
_entity_poly.entity_id
_entity_poly.type
_entity_poly.pdbx_seq_one_letter_code
_entity_poly.pdbx_strand_id
1 'polypeptide(L)'
;MSDKTKIIFPEDPHEMAKEYYKVKTEINKLEKKRQDLRESLFQFFEKDRVNQIQANDIRVYRIRRDRVQWDDKLLKQILKPMGLWESVLSVDNSKVKDLLDKKLINESHIQSARTTTPIWYIYSQKSGSKVFQRSKNYPHVKQPLLPASNILSELLSPNKSHPHILKSKKGIIGDKLITITDLSRMGGDRVCIFGFDENGISIRPTLPYGVRERHLFDEEHNFIIKPFARIKFNLIKNRPQPPHSEDHILDSRVKPELIGNLNPRESEKFLNEHLYPSVDEIFGAPIYQHRYLKKGEGERSLGTVKADRLLYFDYGLKDNGKYEYRITFNDANGAIYNLPITDCAFRNYCNNLNDIKMDNTQSIRWKLLRNLNQKNVYLRVGLTREFRDVHWLQVSGIHTFPDYKVG
;
A
#
# COMPACT_ATOMS: atom_id res chain seq x y z
N MET A 1 30.37 -17.92 -9.73
CA MET A 1 29.53 -19.14 -9.74
C MET A 1 28.92 -19.27 -8.37
N SER A 2 27.64 -18.91 -8.18
CA SER A 2 26.97 -19.12 -6.89
C SER A 2 26.30 -20.47 -6.94
N ASP A 3 26.83 -21.40 -6.18
CA ASP A 3 26.24 -22.70 -5.93
C ASP A 3 24.85 -22.46 -5.30
N LYS A 4 23.79 -22.70 -6.07
CA LYS A 4 22.41 -22.59 -5.56
C LYS A 4 22.16 -23.87 -4.79
N THR A 5 22.56 -23.88 -3.53
CA THR A 5 22.22 -24.95 -2.60
C THR A 5 20.70 -25.08 -2.59
N LYS A 6 20.18 -26.17 -3.14
CA LYS A 6 18.76 -26.52 -3.05
C LYS A 6 18.44 -26.66 -1.57
N ILE A 7 17.64 -25.75 -1.05
CA ILE A 7 17.15 -25.84 0.33
C ILE A 7 16.12 -26.98 0.32
N ILE A 8 16.48 -28.10 0.94
CA ILE A 8 15.58 -29.24 1.15
C ILE A 8 14.91 -29.01 2.51
N PHE A 9 13.59 -28.94 2.51
CA PHE A 9 12.81 -28.85 3.74
C PHE A 9 12.51 -30.26 4.26
N PRO A 10 12.54 -30.51 5.58
CA PRO A 10 12.06 -31.76 6.15
C PRO A 10 10.59 -31.99 5.78
N GLU A 11 10.19 -33.24 5.51
CA GLU A 11 8.79 -33.57 5.25
C GLU A 11 7.97 -33.69 6.56
N ASP A 12 8.63 -34.04 7.67
CA ASP A 12 8.01 -34.13 8.99
C ASP A 12 7.82 -32.75 9.65
N PRO A 13 6.58 -32.37 10.05
CA PRO A 13 6.32 -31.11 10.74
C PRO A 13 7.09 -30.90 12.05
N HIS A 14 7.40 -31.96 12.80
CA HIS A 14 8.17 -31.82 14.03
C HIS A 14 9.63 -31.48 13.75
N GLU A 15 10.25 -32.12 12.76
CA GLU A 15 11.59 -31.74 12.28
C GLU A 15 11.61 -30.34 11.64
N MET A 16 10.57 -29.95 10.88
CA MET A 16 10.44 -28.58 10.37
C MET A 16 10.40 -27.54 11.50
N ALA A 17 9.65 -27.79 12.57
CA ALA A 17 9.56 -26.88 13.71
C ALA A 17 10.90 -26.74 14.44
N LYS A 18 11.65 -27.84 14.61
CA LYS A 18 13.01 -27.83 15.18
C LYS A 18 13.96 -27.02 14.30
N GLU A 19 13.92 -27.24 12.99
CA GLU A 19 14.79 -26.54 12.05
C GLU A 19 14.47 -25.04 11.98
N TYR A 20 13.18 -24.68 11.97
CA TYR A 20 12.75 -23.29 12.07
C TYR A 20 13.26 -22.61 13.35
N TYR A 21 13.17 -23.28 14.50
CA TYR A 21 13.68 -22.74 15.76
C TYR A 21 15.19 -22.53 15.71
N LYS A 22 15.96 -23.48 15.17
CA LYS A 22 17.40 -23.33 14.97
C LYS A 22 17.72 -22.13 14.07
N VAL A 23 17.09 -22.01 12.90
CA VAL A 23 17.29 -20.88 11.99
C VAL A 23 16.95 -19.55 12.67
N LYS A 24 15.84 -19.49 13.41
CA LYS A 24 15.46 -18.30 14.18
C LYS A 24 16.52 -17.94 15.22
N THR A 25 17.07 -18.91 15.94
CA THR A 25 18.14 -18.66 16.91
C THR A 25 19.43 -18.17 16.24
N GLU A 26 19.78 -18.71 15.07
CA GLU A 26 20.93 -18.24 14.30
C GLU A 26 20.74 -16.84 13.74
N ILE A 27 19.53 -16.50 13.25
CA ILE A 27 19.19 -15.12 12.85
C ILE A 27 19.42 -14.16 14.01
N ASN A 28 18.90 -14.47 15.20
CA ASN A 28 19.08 -13.63 16.38
C ASN A 28 20.57 -13.46 16.75
N LYS A 29 21.37 -14.54 16.67
CA LYS A 29 22.82 -14.47 16.90
C LYS A 29 23.52 -13.59 15.87
N LEU A 30 23.16 -13.72 14.59
CA LEU A 30 23.72 -12.93 13.50
C LEU A 30 23.30 -11.46 13.59
N GLU A 31 22.07 -11.15 13.99
CA GLU A 31 21.61 -9.79 14.23
C GLU A 31 22.35 -9.14 15.40
N LYS A 32 22.54 -9.87 16.50
CA LYS A 32 23.36 -9.41 17.64
C LYS A 32 24.80 -9.16 17.19
N LYS A 33 25.43 -10.11 16.51
CA LYS A 33 26.79 -9.96 15.97
C LYS A 33 26.89 -8.76 15.03
N ARG A 34 25.88 -8.53 14.18
CA ARG A 34 25.82 -7.35 13.29
C ARG A 34 25.76 -6.05 14.09
N GLN A 35 24.99 -6.02 15.18
CA GLN A 35 24.89 -4.86 16.07
C GLN A 35 26.23 -4.59 16.78
N ASP A 36 26.86 -5.62 17.35
CA ASP A 36 28.17 -5.52 18.00
C ASP A 36 29.23 -5.00 17.02
N LEU A 37 29.24 -5.52 15.78
CA LEU A 37 30.12 -5.03 14.71
C LEU A 37 29.84 -3.57 14.34
N ARG A 38 28.57 -3.17 14.28
CA ARG A 38 28.17 -1.79 13.98
C ARG A 38 28.67 -0.82 15.07
N GLU A 39 28.55 -1.19 16.33
CA GLU A 39 29.06 -0.40 17.46
C GLU A 39 30.58 -0.29 17.45
N SER A 40 31.27 -1.41 17.20
CA SER A 40 32.72 -1.44 17.01
C SER A 40 33.17 -0.52 15.87
N LEU A 41 32.44 -0.52 14.74
CA LEU A 41 32.72 0.37 13.62
C LEU A 41 32.50 1.84 13.96
N PHE A 42 31.49 2.18 14.76
CA PHE A 42 31.32 3.55 15.24
C PHE A 42 32.48 3.99 16.13
N GLN A 43 32.89 3.17 17.09
CA GLN A 43 34.04 3.45 17.94
C GLN A 43 35.32 3.65 17.13
N PHE A 44 35.54 2.79 16.13
CA PHE A 44 36.65 2.93 15.19
C PHE A 44 36.60 4.27 14.44
N PHE A 45 35.44 4.61 13.85
CA PHE A 45 35.28 5.87 13.11
C PHE A 45 35.48 7.12 14.00
N GLU A 46 35.07 7.07 15.26
CA GLU A 46 35.32 8.15 16.23
C GLU A 46 36.80 8.24 16.61
N LYS A 47 37.41 7.11 17.01
CA LYS A 47 38.80 7.04 17.47
C LYS A 47 39.78 7.50 16.39
N ASP A 48 39.60 7.00 15.17
CA ASP A 48 40.54 7.22 14.07
C ASP A 48 40.15 8.43 13.21
N ARG A 49 39.05 9.11 13.55
CA ARG A 49 38.51 10.29 12.87
C ARG A 49 38.28 10.08 11.36
N VAL A 50 37.95 8.86 10.96
CA VAL A 50 37.61 8.51 9.56
C VAL A 50 36.11 8.29 9.41
N ASN A 51 35.60 8.51 8.21
CA ASN A 51 34.17 8.31 7.89
C ASN A 51 33.92 7.11 6.95
N GLN A 52 34.98 6.44 6.53
CA GLN A 52 34.91 5.30 5.63
C GLN A 52 36.10 4.37 5.83
N ILE A 53 35.86 3.09 5.58
CA ILE A 53 36.87 2.05 5.44
C ILE A 53 36.56 1.21 4.19
N GLN A 54 37.61 0.69 3.57
CA GLN A 54 37.51 -0.22 2.44
C GLN A 54 38.21 -1.52 2.80
N ALA A 55 37.55 -2.65 2.59
CA ALA A 55 38.11 -3.97 2.72
C ALA A 55 37.74 -4.79 1.47
N ASN A 56 38.73 -5.04 0.61
CA ASN A 56 38.54 -5.68 -0.70
C ASN A 56 37.46 -4.96 -1.52
N ASP A 57 36.40 -5.67 -1.90
CA ASP A 57 35.26 -5.15 -2.63
C ASP A 57 34.21 -4.53 -1.71
N ILE A 58 34.36 -4.50 -0.38
CA ILE A 58 33.36 -3.92 0.52
C ILE A 58 33.82 -2.55 1.02
N ARG A 59 32.99 -1.54 0.75
CA ARG A 59 33.09 -0.21 1.34
C ARG A 59 32.12 -0.10 2.50
N VAL A 60 32.59 0.31 3.67
CA VAL A 60 31.73 0.66 4.81
C VAL A 60 31.96 2.14 5.13
N TYR A 61 30.90 2.91 5.27
CA TYR A 61 31.00 4.34 5.52
C TYR A 61 29.88 4.83 6.43
N ARG A 62 30.16 5.90 7.18
CA ARG A 62 29.14 6.59 7.97
C ARG A 62 28.74 7.92 7.35
N ILE A 63 27.46 8.25 7.46
CA ILE A 63 26.93 9.55 7.07
C ILE A 63 26.25 10.16 8.28
N ARG A 64 26.61 11.42 8.60
CA ARG A 64 25.87 12.23 9.56
C ARG A 64 24.61 12.76 8.87
N ARG A 65 23.46 12.48 9.46
CA ARG A 65 22.20 13.07 9.04
C ARG A 65 21.49 13.65 10.24
N ASP A 66 20.89 14.79 10.03
CA ASP A 66 20.08 15.42 11.04
C ASP A 66 18.73 14.70 11.09
N ARG A 67 18.45 14.05 12.21
CA ARG A 67 17.13 13.52 12.49
C ARG A 67 16.30 14.64 13.07
N VAL A 68 15.31 15.07 12.30
CA VAL A 68 14.28 15.98 12.78
C VAL A 68 13.24 15.17 13.53
N GLN A 69 12.97 15.59 14.76
CA GLN A 69 11.89 15.12 15.59
C GLN A 69 11.04 16.33 15.98
N TRP A 70 9.73 16.13 16.01
CA TRP A 70 8.79 17.17 16.37
C TRP A 70 8.16 16.88 17.73
N ASP A 71 7.93 17.91 18.52
CA ASP A 71 7.07 17.85 19.69
C ASP A 71 5.61 17.92 19.25
N ASP A 72 4.92 16.78 19.34
CA ASP A 72 3.53 16.64 18.90
C ASP A 72 2.58 17.63 19.61
N LYS A 73 2.84 17.97 20.88
CA LYS A 73 1.98 18.86 21.66
C LYS A 73 2.18 20.31 21.22
N LEU A 74 3.42 20.76 21.13
CA LEU A 74 3.74 22.12 20.67
C LEU A 74 3.31 22.33 19.22
N LEU A 75 3.58 21.36 18.35
CA LEU A 75 3.17 21.44 16.95
C LEU A 75 1.64 21.50 16.81
N LYS A 76 0.90 20.76 17.65
CA LYS A 76 -0.57 20.86 17.71
C LYS A 76 -1.04 22.22 18.17
N GLN A 77 -0.41 22.81 19.19
CA GLN A 77 -0.76 24.15 19.67
C GLN A 77 -0.54 25.23 18.59
N ILE A 78 0.47 25.04 17.73
CA ILE A 78 0.79 25.97 16.64
C ILE A 78 -0.18 25.77 15.45
N LEU A 79 -0.39 24.53 15.01
CA LEU A 79 -1.13 24.24 13.78
C LEU A 79 -2.65 24.25 13.96
N LYS A 80 -3.18 24.02 15.17
CA LYS A 80 -4.62 23.95 15.42
C LYS A 80 -5.32 25.31 15.25
N PRO A 81 -4.82 26.44 15.78
CA PRO A 81 -5.39 27.76 15.52
C PRO A 81 -5.36 28.16 14.04
N MET A 82 -4.42 27.62 13.28
CA MET A 82 -4.29 27.87 11.83
C MET A 82 -5.21 26.96 10.99
N GLY A 83 -5.97 26.06 11.60
CA GLY A 83 -6.79 25.07 10.89
C GLY A 83 -6.00 23.98 10.17
N LEU A 84 -4.69 23.87 10.42
CA LEU A 84 -3.77 22.98 9.69
C LEU A 84 -3.50 21.66 10.40
N TRP A 85 -3.88 21.52 11.67
CA TRP A 85 -3.62 20.30 12.45
C TRP A 85 -4.28 19.04 11.84
N GLU A 86 -5.51 19.19 11.33
CA GLU A 86 -6.26 18.10 10.70
C GLU A 86 -5.65 17.65 9.37
N SER A 87 -4.77 18.47 8.75
CA SER A 87 -4.00 18.06 7.56
C SER A 87 -2.77 17.23 7.91
N VAL A 88 -2.34 17.24 9.18
CA VAL A 88 -1.17 16.48 9.63
C VAL A 88 -1.60 15.18 10.31
N LEU A 89 -2.67 15.14 11.11
CA LEU A 89 -3.26 13.97 11.81
C LEU A 89 -2.32 13.18 12.76
N SER A 90 -1.05 12.97 12.38
CA SER A 90 0.06 12.42 13.14
C SER A 90 1.35 13.04 12.62
N VAL A 91 2.26 13.41 13.51
CA VAL A 91 3.43 14.21 13.15
C VAL A 91 4.46 13.36 12.40
N ASP A 92 4.55 13.60 11.10
CA ASP A 92 5.56 13.03 10.23
C ASP A 92 6.30 14.17 9.52
N ASN A 93 7.63 14.05 9.43
CA ASN A 93 8.52 14.98 8.73
C ASN A 93 8.05 15.26 7.30
N SER A 94 7.45 14.27 6.64
CA SER A 94 6.92 14.45 5.28
C SER A 94 5.74 15.43 5.22
N LYS A 95 4.86 15.40 6.22
CA LYS A 95 3.65 16.23 6.28
C LYS A 95 3.96 17.67 6.69
N VAL A 96 4.83 17.85 7.68
CA VAL A 96 5.29 19.19 8.09
C VAL A 96 6.04 19.86 6.94
N LYS A 97 6.86 19.09 6.21
CA LYS A 97 7.53 19.58 5.00
C LYS A 97 6.54 19.99 3.91
N ASP A 98 5.48 19.22 3.69
CA ASP A 98 4.45 19.57 2.70
C ASP A 98 3.76 20.91 3.03
N LEU A 99 3.52 21.19 4.32
CA LEU A 99 2.99 22.49 4.75
C LEU A 99 3.97 23.65 4.50
N LEU A 100 5.28 23.42 4.73
CA LEU A 100 6.34 24.40 4.43
C LEU A 100 6.49 24.64 2.91
N ASP A 101 6.54 23.57 2.12
CA ASP A 101 6.69 23.64 0.66
C ASP A 101 5.50 24.36 0.01
N LYS A 102 4.28 24.21 0.58
CA LYS A 102 3.06 24.93 0.17
C LYS A 102 2.96 26.35 0.75
N LYS A 103 3.92 26.79 1.56
CA LYS A 103 3.93 28.09 2.25
C LYS A 103 2.70 28.34 3.12
N LEU A 104 2.09 27.26 3.65
CA LEU A 104 0.96 27.35 4.59
C LEU A 104 1.45 27.67 6.01
N ILE A 105 2.69 27.32 6.31
CA ILE A 105 3.41 27.69 7.53
C ILE A 105 4.83 28.10 7.16
N ASN A 106 5.45 28.91 8.02
CA ASN A 106 6.86 29.27 7.91
C ASN A 106 7.69 28.47 8.91
N GLU A 107 8.96 28.28 8.61
CA GLU A 107 9.87 27.50 9.47
C GLU A 107 10.04 28.15 10.85
N SER A 108 9.96 29.48 10.93
CA SER A 108 9.93 30.24 12.19
C SER A 108 8.74 29.91 13.10
N HIS A 109 7.58 29.57 12.54
CA HIS A 109 6.37 29.28 13.32
C HIS A 109 6.47 27.96 14.07
N ILE A 110 7.22 27.00 13.53
CA ILE A 110 7.31 25.63 14.06
C ILE A 110 8.66 25.32 14.69
N GLN A 111 9.59 26.28 14.67
CA GLN A 111 10.96 26.08 15.17
C GLN A 111 10.99 25.65 16.64
N SER A 112 10.10 26.19 17.47
CA SER A 112 10.00 25.83 18.89
C SER A 112 9.54 24.38 19.12
N ALA A 113 8.85 23.78 18.15
CA ALA A 113 8.43 22.38 18.19
C ALA A 113 9.44 21.43 17.53
N ARG A 114 10.56 21.95 16.99
CA ARG A 114 11.55 21.16 16.24
C ARG A 114 12.77 20.86 17.10
N THR A 115 13.04 19.57 17.29
CA THR A 115 14.33 19.10 17.80
C THR A 115 15.11 18.46 16.67
N THR A 116 16.34 18.92 16.46
CA THR A 116 17.23 18.35 15.45
C THR A 116 18.40 17.68 16.14
N THR A 117 18.50 16.37 16.01
CA THR A 117 19.59 15.59 16.61
C THR A 117 20.47 15.03 15.50
N PRO A 118 21.77 15.31 15.50
CA PRO A 118 22.68 14.69 14.54
C PRO A 118 22.80 13.20 14.84
N ILE A 119 22.52 12.35 13.86
CA ILE A 119 22.65 10.90 13.98
C ILE A 119 23.59 10.40 12.89
N TRP A 120 24.51 9.53 13.29
CA TRP A 120 25.36 8.84 12.35
C TRP A 120 24.70 7.52 11.90
N TYR A 121 24.72 7.29 10.59
CA TYR A 121 24.23 6.06 9.96
C TYR A 121 25.39 5.35 9.30
N ILE A 122 25.53 4.04 9.53
CA ILE A 122 26.50 3.19 8.84
C ILE A 122 25.83 2.52 7.65
N TYR A 123 26.52 2.55 6.51
CA TYR A 123 26.16 1.88 5.28
C TYR A 123 27.30 0.97 4.83
N SER A 124 26.96 -0.10 4.11
CA SER A 124 27.93 -0.95 3.43
C SER A 124 27.55 -1.11 1.96
N GLN A 125 28.55 -1.16 1.10
CA GLN A 125 28.38 -1.31 -0.35
C GLN A 125 29.43 -2.27 -0.91
N LYS A 126 29.00 -3.19 -1.78
CA LYS A 126 29.89 -4.05 -2.56
C LYS A 126 30.29 -3.35 -3.87
N SER A 127 31.58 -3.27 -4.14
CA SER A 127 32.23 -2.64 -5.28
C SER A 127 32.03 -3.57 -6.47
N GLY A 128 31.19 -3.15 -7.42
CA GLY A 128 30.71 -3.97 -8.54
C GLY A 128 29.19 -3.94 -8.70
N SER A 129 28.45 -3.59 -7.65
CA SER A 129 27.01 -3.30 -7.75
C SER A 129 26.83 -1.92 -8.37
N LYS A 130 26.43 -1.84 -9.65
CA LYS A 130 25.95 -0.61 -10.30
C LYS A 130 24.76 -0.06 -9.51
N VAL A 131 25.02 0.79 -8.52
CA VAL A 131 24.00 1.61 -7.87
C VAL A 131 23.91 2.90 -8.68
N PHE A 132 22.78 3.06 -9.38
CA PHE A 132 22.36 4.29 -10.03
C PHE A 132 22.53 5.48 -9.08
N GLN A 133 23.54 6.32 -9.32
CA GLN A 133 23.48 7.70 -8.87
C GLN A 133 22.35 8.36 -9.66
N ARG A 134 21.31 8.83 -8.96
CA ARG A 134 20.33 9.77 -9.53
C ARG A 134 21.05 11.10 -9.77
N SER A 135 21.79 11.17 -10.87
CA SER A 135 22.12 12.42 -11.52
C SER A 135 20.84 12.94 -12.18
N LYS A 136 20.30 14.05 -11.65
CA LYS A 136 19.27 14.83 -12.34
C LYS A 136 19.97 15.54 -13.50
N ASN A 137 19.93 14.96 -14.70
CA ASN A 137 20.17 15.68 -15.96
C ASN A 137 19.45 14.91 -17.07
N TYR A 138 18.32 15.45 -17.55
CA TYR A 138 17.64 14.97 -18.74
C TYR A 138 18.13 15.78 -19.95
N PRO A 139 18.73 15.16 -20.98
CA PRO A 139 18.77 15.77 -22.29
C PRO A 139 17.48 15.46 -23.05
N HIS A 140 16.93 16.49 -23.71
CA HIS A 140 15.85 16.40 -24.67
C HIS A 140 16.21 15.40 -25.80
N VAL A 141 15.34 14.41 -26.04
CA VAL A 141 15.41 13.60 -27.25
C VAL A 141 14.09 13.73 -28.01
N LYS A 142 14.22 14.19 -29.26
CA LYS A 142 13.16 14.40 -30.25
C LYS A 142 12.55 13.06 -30.69
N GLN A 143 11.22 13.01 -30.79
CA GLN A 143 10.49 11.93 -31.44
C GLN A 143 10.68 11.98 -32.97
N PRO A 144 10.76 10.84 -33.67
CA PRO A 144 10.43 10.76 -35.08
C PRO A 144 8.95 10.37 -35.27
N LEU A 145 8.30 11.09 -36.19
CA LEU A 145 7.00 10.81 -36.79
C LEU A 145 7.11 9.72 -37.88
N LEU A 146 5.95 9.10 -38.17
CA LEU A 146 5.44 8.56 -39.46
C LEU A 146 4.83 7.14 -39.30
N PRO A 147 3.94 6.68 -40.21
CA PRO A 147 2.67 7.28 -40.62
C PRO A 147 1.50 6.26 -40.62
N ALA A 148 0.30 6.72 -40.93
CA ALA A 148 -0.94 5.93 -40.99
C ALA A 148 -1.17 5.25 -42.37
N SER A 149 -1.74 4.04 -42.35
CA SER A 149 -2.56 3.49 -43.47
C SER A 149 -3.39 2.25 -43.04
N ASN A 150 -4.68 2.47 -42.75
CA ASN A 150 -5.87 1.90 -43.40
C ASN A 150 -5.92 0.45 -43.99
N ILE A 151 -6.89 -0.35 -43.49
CA ILE A 151 -8.06 -0.99 -44.17
C ILE A 151 -8.40 -2.46 -43.78
N LEU A 152 -9.73 -2.63 -43.64
CA LEU A 152 -10.68 -3.70 -43.28
C LEU A 152 -10.54 -5.16 -43.82
N SER A 153 -11.14 -6.08 -43.03
CA SER A 153 -12.31 -6.97 -43.30
C SER A 153 -12.09 -8.38 -42.69
N GLU A 154 -12.78 -8.80 -41.63
CA GLU A 154 -14.17 -9.28 -41.50
C GLU A 154 -14.37 -10.72 -42.01
N LEU A 155 -14.85 -11.63 -41.14
CA LEU A 155 -15.91 -12.65 -41.36
C LEU A 155 -16.02 -13.66 -40.16
N LEU A 156 -17.13 -13.54 -39.41
CA LEU A 156 -18.07 -14.57 -38.85
C LEU A 156 -17.53 -15.69 -37.92
N SER A 157 -18.19 -16.23 -36.86
CA SER A 157 -19.38 -16.07 -35.98
C SER A 157 -19.57 -17.45 -35.25
N PRO A 158 -20.47 -17.74 -34.27
CA PRO A 158 -21.25 -16.92 -33.31
C PRO A 158 -21.34 -17.49 -31.85
N ASN A 159 -22.11 -16.76 -31.01
CA ASN A 159 -22.87 -17.17 -29.80
C ASN A 159 -22.23 -17.14 -28.39
N LYS A 160 -22.57 -16.08 -27.62
CA LYS A 160 -23.44 -16.16 -26.42
C LYS A 160 -23.95 -14.76 -26.05
N SER A 161 -25.23 -14.69 -25.71
CA SER A 161 -26.07 -13.49 -25.54
C SER A 161 -25.75 -12.69 -24.27
N HIS A 162 -25.58 -11.38 -24.40
CA HIS A 162 -25.62 -10.37 -23.32
C HIS A 162 -26.79 -9.41 -23.53
N PRO A 163 -27.38 -8.84 -22.45
CA PRO A 163 -28.54 -7.97 -22.55
C PRO A 163 -28.16 -6.60 -23.16
N HIS A 164 -29.11 -6.05 -23.90
CA HIS A 164 -29.02 -4.83 -24.69
C HIS A 164 -28.53 -3.60 -23.89
N ILE A 165 -27.41 -3.02 -24.33
CA ILE A 165 -26.97 -1.68 -23.95
C ILE A 165 -27.84 -0.66 -24.72
N LEU A 166 -28.76 -0.02 -24.00
CA LEU A 166 -29.43 1.19 -24.48
C LEU A 166 -28.39 2.31 -24.63
N LYS A 167 -28.13 2.72 -25.87
CA LYS A 167 -27.29 3.89 -26.18
C LYS A 167 -28.03 5.17 -25.75
N SER A 168 -27.65 5.75 -24.62
CA SER A 168 -28.08 7.10 -24.22
C SER A 168 -27.18 8.18 -24.85
N LYS A 169 -27.77 9.36 -25.08
CA LYS A 169 -27.17 10.53 -25.75
C LYS A 169 -25.91 11.03 -25.03
N LYS A 170 -24.80 11.18 -25.76
CA LYS A 170 -23.55 11.93 -25.43
C LYS A 170 -23.19 12.04 -23.93
N GLY A 171 -22.74 10.91 -23.37
CA GLY A 171 -21.41 10.84 -22.73
C GLY A 171 -21.25 11.28 -21.26
N ILE A 172 -22.34 11.46 -20.51
CA ILE A 172 -22.31 11.65 -19.05
C ILE A 172 -23.18 10.56 -18.42
N ILE A 173 -22.61 9.75 -17.53
CA ILE A 173 -23.35 8.74 -16.75
C ILE A 173 -24.24 9.43 -15.73
N GLY A 174 -23.74 10.48 -15.08
CA GLY A 174 -24.44 11.27 -14.08
C GLY A 174 -24.16 10.75 -12.67
N ASP A 175 -25.08 11.06 -11.76
CA ASP A 175 -24.93 10.71 -10.35
C ASP A 175 -25.07 9.20 -10.14
N LYS A 176 -24.12 8.64 -9.38
CA LYS A 176 -24.11 7.24 -8.95
C LYS A 176 -23.82 7.16 -7.47
N LEU A 177 -24.71 6.48 -6.74
CA LEU A 177 -24.49 6.12 -5.35
C LEU A 177 -23.59 4.89 -5.29
N ILE A 178 -22.46 4.99 -4.59
CA ILE A 178 -21.46 3.93 -4.48
C ILE A 178 -21.22 3.63 -3.00
N THR A 179 -21.35 2.37 -2.61
CA THR A 179 -20.91 1.88 -1.30
C THR A 179 -19.42 1.56 -1.39
N ILE A 180 -18.58 2.37 -0.75
CA ILE A 180 -17.13 2.21 -0.77
C ILE A 180 -16.75 0.96 0.03
N THR A 181 -15.86 0.13 -0.50
CA THR A 181 -15.29 -1.03 0.20
C THR A 181 -13.79 -0.96 0.36
N ASP A 182 -13.12 -0.20 -0.51
CA ASP A 182 -11.68 -0.07 -0.48
C ASP A 182 -11.25 1.39 -0.64
N LEU A 183 -10.29 1.77 0.20
CA LEU A 183 -9.48 2.96 0.03
C LEU A 183 -8.03 2.55 0.21
N SER A 184 -7.31 2.42 -0.90
CA SER A 184 -5.93 1.95 -0.89
C SER A 184 -4.93 3.03 -1.31
N ARG A 185 -3.72 2.93 -0.74
CA ARG A 185 -2.61 3.83 -0.97
C ARG A 185 -1.87 3.44 -2.24
N MET A 186 -1.71 4.40 -3.14
CA MET A 186 -0.85 4.28 -4.31
C MET A 186 0.48 5.01 -4.09
N GLY A 187 1.27 5.23 -5.15
CA GLY A 187 2.50 6.00 -5.05
C GLY A 187 2.24 7.49 -4.77
N GLY A 188 2.89 8.05 -3.74
CA GLY A 188 2.77 9.45 -3.35
C GLY A 188 1.47 9.75 -2.59
N ASP A 189 0.82 10.85 -2.94
CA ASP A 189 -0.49 11.29 -2.42
C ASP A 189 -1.67 10.66 -3.17
N ARG A 190 -1.42 9.70 -4.07
CA ARG A 190 -2.46 9.03 -4.84
C ARG A 190 -3.12 7.91 -4.06
N VAL A 191 -4.40 7.74 -4.32
CA VAL A 191 -5.27 6.73 -3.70
C VAL A 191 -6.11 6.07 -4.77
N CYS A 192 -6.55 4.84 -4.49
CA CYS A 192 -7.55 4.14 -5.30
C CYS A 192 -8.80 3.96 -4.45
N ILE A 193 -9.95 4.28 -5.02
CA ILE A 193 -11.28 4.11 -4.42
C ILE A 193 -11.96 2.97 -5.16
N PHE A 194 -12.57 2.04 -4.45
CA PHE A 194 -13.40 0.99 -5.05
C PHE A 194 -14.68 0.84 -4.24
N GLY A 195 -15.78 0.57 -4.93
CA GLY A 195 -17.05 0.24 -4.31
C GLY A 195 -17.98 -0.44 -5.28
N PHE A 196 -19.23 -0.60 -4.85
CA PHE A 196 -20.31 -1.13 -5.68
C PHE A 196 -21.45 -0.13 -5.74
N ASP A 197 -22.10 -0.03 -6.90
CA ASP A 197 -23.34 0.74 -7.02
C ASP A 197 -24.53 -0.01 -6.40
N GLU A 198 -25.71 0.61 -6.45
CA GLU A 198 -26.96 0.04 -5.93
C GLU A 198 -27.39 -1.29 -6.56
N ASN A 199 -26.86 -1.62 -7.75
CA ASN A 199 -27.14 -2.87 -8.46
C ASN A 199 -26.05 -3.93 -8.23
N GLY A 200 -25.09 -3.68 -7.33
CA GLY A 200 -23.95 -4.57 -7.10
C GLY A 200 -22.90 -4.51 -8.21
N ILE A 201 -22.93 -3.51 -9.10
CA ILE A 201 -21.92 -3.35 -10.14
C ILE A 201 -20.67 -2.74 -9.51
N SER A 202 -19.52 -3.35 -9.76
CA SER A 202 -18.22 -2.83 -9.32
C SER A 202 -17.87 -1.52 -10.01
N ILE A 203 -17.55 -0.49 -9.22
CA ILE A 203 -17.15 0.83 -9.70
C ILE A 203 -15.85 1.25 -9.03
N ARG A 204 -14.89 1.68 -9.86
CA ARG A 204 -13.64 2.33 -9.44
C ARG A 204 -13.60 3.75 -9.97
N PRO A 205 -13.99 4.73 -9.14
CA PRO A 205 -13.86 6.13 -9.50
C PRO A 205 -12.40 6.52 -9.75
N THR A 206 -12.11 7.12 -10.90
CA THR A 206 -10.75 7.48 -11.32
C THR A 206 -10.71 8.85 -12.00
N LEU A 207 -9.51 9.42 -12.10
CA LEU A 207 -9.20 10.65 -12.82
C LEU A 207 -8.04 10.39 -13.79
N PRO A 208 -7.91 11.15 -14.89
CA PRO A 208 -6.79 10.97 -15.84
C PRO A 208 -5.39 10.97 -15.20
N TYR A 209 -5.22 11.73 -14.11
CA TYR A 209 -3.97 11.86 -13.36
C TYR A 209 -3.97 11.08 -12.02
N GLY A 210 -4.95 10.20 -11.84
CA GLY A 210 -5.21 9.47 -10.61
C GLY A 210 -5.94 10.29 -9.55
N VAL A 211 -6.67 9.59 -8.68
CA VAL A 211 -7.29 10.19 -7.50
C VAL A 211 -6.21 10.46 -6.46
N ARG A 212 -6.31 11.60 -5.76
CA ARG A 212 -5.38 12.05 -4.73
C ARG A 212 -6.14 12.23 -3.42
N GLU A 213 -5.42 12.25 -2.31
CA GLU A 213 -6.02 12.41 -0.97
C GLU A 213 -6.95 13.62 -0.86
N ARG A 214 -6.61 14.75 -1.47
CA ARG A 214 -7.47 15.95 -1.50
C ARG A 214 -8.86 15.74 -2.12
N HIS A 215 -9.06 14.66 -2.89
CA HIS A 215 -10.35 14.32 -3.49
C HIS A 215 -11.22 13.46 -2.56
N LEU A 216 -10.72 13.07 -1.39
CA LEU A 216 -11.45 12.29 -0.38
C LEU A 216 -12.33 13.18 0.53
N PHE A 217 -12.26 14.49 0.33
CA PHE A 217 -12.93 15.49 1.13
C PHE A 217 -14.06 16.18 0.35
N ASP A 218 -15.12 16.53 1.06
CA ASP A 218 -16.23 17.33 0.55
C ASP A 218 -15.86 18.82 0.42
N GLU A 219 -16.86 19.70 0.23
CA GLU A 219 -16.67 21.16 0.14
C GLU A 219 -16.27 21.79 1.47
N GLU A 220 -16.75 21.23 2.58
CA GLU A 220 -16.47 21.66 3.95
C GLU A 220 -15.15 21.09 4.50
N HIS A 221 -14.40 20.35 3.68
CA HIS A 221 -13.14 19.69 4.04
C HIS A 221 -13.30 18.55 5.05
N ASN A 222 -14.49 17.95 5.14
CA ASN A 222 -14.72 16.74 5.91
C ASN A 222 -14.22 15.51 5.12
N PHE A 223 -13.54 14.59 5.80
CA PHE A 223 -13.10 13.33 5.21
C PHE A 223 -14.29 12.36 5.09
N ILE A 224 -14.91 12.33 3.91
CA ILE A 224 -16.15 11.58 3.68
C ILE A 224 -15.93 10.22 2.99
N ILE A 225 -14.89 10.08 2.15
CA ILE A 225 -14.65 8.84 1.41
C ILE A 225 -13.84 7.87 2.28
N LYS A 226 -14.54 6.88 2.84
CA LYS A 226 -13.98 5.81 3.67
C LYS A 226 -14.74 4.49 3.45
N PRO A 227 -14.14 3.33 3.77
CA PRO A 227 -14.87 2.07 3.68
C PRO A 227 -16.23 2.11 4.38
N PHE A 228 -17.21 1.51 3.74
CA PHE A 228 -18.64 1.43 4.10
C PHE A 228 -19.40 2.76 4.13
N ALA A 229 -18.79 3.86 3.67
CA ALA A 229 -19.53 5.06 3.34
C ALA A 229 -20.30 4.89 2.02
N ARG A 230 -21.52 5.42 1.97
CA ARG A 230 -22.34 5.55 0.77
C ARG A 230 -22.14 6.95 0.21
N ILE A 231 -21.44 7.03 -0.91
CA ILE A 231 -21.01 8.28 -1.54
C ILE A 231 -21.68 8.43 -2.89
N LYS A 232 -22.32 9.58 -3.11
CA LYS A 232 -22.79 9.97 -4.44
C LYS A 232 -21.64 10.61 -5.22
N PHE A 233 -21.31 10.04 -6.37
CA PHE A 233 -20.32 10.58 -7.29
C PHE A 233 -20.98 10.98 -8.59
N ASN A 234 -20.49 12.07 -9.20
CA ASN A 234 -20.83 12.40 -10.58
C ASN A 234 -19.82 11.72 -11.53
N LEU A 235 -20.31 10.76 -12.34
CA LEU A 235 -19.48 10.00 -13.28
C LEU A 235 -19.71 10.50 -14.71
N ILE A 236 -18.62 10.70 -15.44
CA ILE A 236 -18.65 11.11 -16.84
C ILE A 236 -18.81 9.89 -17.74
N LYS A 237 -17.85 8.95 -17.68
CA LYS A 237 -17.84 7.80 -18.59
C LYS A 237 -17.10 6.60 -18.00
N ASN A 238 -17.48 5.42 -18.46
CA ASN A 238 -16.71 4.20 -18.23
C ASN A 238 -15.44 4.19 -19.10
N ARG A 239 -14.34 3.67 -18.58
CA ARG A 239 -13.06 3.46 -19.27
C ARG A 239 -12.51 2.07 -18.93
N PRO A 240 -13.17 1.00 -19.37
CA PRO A 240 -12.78 -0.35 -18.99
C PRO A 240 -11.43 -0.70 -19.63
N GLN A 241 -10.51 -1.23 -18.83
CA GLN A 241 -9.23 -1.77 -19.31
C GLN A 241 -8.92 -3.05 -18.54
N PRO A 242 -9.16 -4.25 -19.09
CA PRO A 242 -8.90 -5.50 -18.38
C PRO A 242 -7.49 -5.55 -17.79
N PRO A 243 -7.33 -6.00 -16.52
CA PRO A 243 -8.38 -6.51 -15.63
C PRO A 243 -9.20 -5.41 -14.91
N HIS A 244 -8.85 -4.14 -15.06
CA HIS A 244 -9.52 -2.95 -14.50
C HIS A 244 -10.77 -2.53 -15.30
N SER A 245 -11.72 -3.44 -15.50
CA SER A 245 -12.97 -3.20 -16.23
C SER A 245 -13.94 -2.24 -15.50
N GLU A 246 -13.75 -2.04 -14.20
CA GLU A 246 -14.57 -1.21 -13.32
C GLU A 246 -14.24 0.31 -13.34
N ASP A 247 -13.24 0.75 -14.11
CA ASP A 247 -12.75 2.13 -14.10
C ASP A 247 -13.78 3.14 -14.65
N HIS A 248 -14.19 4.11 -13.82
CA HIS A 248 -15.11 5.18 -14.20
C HIS A 248 -14.50 6.56 -13.98
N ILE A 249 -14.51 7.40 -15.02
CA ILE A 249 -13.99 8.76 -14.95
C ILE A 249 -14.95 9.65 -14.15
N LEU A 250 -14.45 10.22 -13.07
CA LEU A 250 -15.13 11.21 -12.24
C LEU A 250 -15.19 12.58 -12.93
N ASP A 251 -16.27 13.32 -12.69
CA ASP A 251 -16.28 14.77 -12.90
C ASP A 251 -15.65 15.47 -11.68
N SER A 252 -14.39 15.90 -11.82
CA SER A 252 -13.68 16.57 -10.72
C SER A 252 -14.21 17.96 -10.38
N ARG A 253 -15.14 18.51 -11.16
CA ARG A 253 -15.78 19.81 -10.90
C ARG A 253 -16.90 19.70 -9.87
N VAL A 254 -17.46 18.51 -9.71
CA VAL A 254 -18.53 18.21 -8.76
C VAL A 254 -17.92 17.43 -7.61
N LYS A 255 -18.09 17.94 -6.38
CA LYS A 255 -17.58 17.25 -5.20
C LYS A 255 -18.47 16.05 -4.84
N PRO A 256 -17.87 14.97 -4.32
CA PRO A 256 -18.64 13.83 -3.84
C PRO A 256 -19.48 14.21 -2.62
N GLU A 257 -20.63 13.57 -2.45
CA GLU A 257 -21.55 13.81 -1.34
C GLU A 257 -21.72 12.55 -0.48
N LEU A 258 -21.62 12.70 0.84
CA LEU A 258 -21.90 11.62 1.79
C LEU A 258 -23.41 11.47 1.98
N ILE A 259 -23.96 10.33 1.58
CA ILE A 259 -25.37 10.02 1.77
C ILE A 259 -25.61 9.27 3.10
N GLY A 260 -24.62 8.50 3.55
CA GLY A 260 -24.71 7.77 4.81
C GLY A 260 -23.57 6.77 4.99
N ASN A 261 -23.64 5.96 6.04
CA ASN A 261 -22.67 4.90 6.30
C ASN A 261 -23.44 3.62 6.64
N LEU A 262 -22.91 2.48 6.21
CA LEU A 262 -23.40 1.20 6.73
C LEU A 262 -22.95 1.04 8.18
N ASN A 263 -23.82 0.48 9.02
CA ASN A 263 -23.44 0.06 10.36
C ASN A 263 -22.60 -1.24 10.32
N PRO A 264 -22.00 -1.69 11.43
CA PRO A 264 -21.13 -2.88 11.42
C PRO A 264 -21.83 -4.17 10.94
N ARG A 265 -23.09 -4.39 11.31
CA ARG A 265 -23.85 -5.58 10.86
C ARG A 265 -24.14 -5.52 9.36
N GLU A 266 -24.53 -4.35 8.87
CA GLU A 266 -24.74 -4.10 7.43
C GLU A 266 -23.43 -4.26 6.64
N SER A 267 -22.32 -3.79 7.19
CA SER A 267 -21.00 -3.89 6.56
C SER A 267 -20.53 -5.35 6.42
N GLU A 268 -20.70 -6.15 7.48
CA GLU A 268 -20.37 -7.58 7.44
C GLU A 268 -21.29 -8.32 6.45
N LYS A 269 -22.59 -8.04 6.49
CA LYS A 269 -23.55 -8.61 5.54
C LYS A 269 -23.17 -8.26 4.09
N PHE A 270 -22.86 -6.99 3.83
CA PHE A 270 -22.46 -6.50 2.52
C PHE A 270 -21.21 -7.21 2.00
N LEU A 271 -20.19 -7.43 2.85
CA LEU A 271 -19.00 -8.18 2.45
C LEU A 271 -19.32 -9.65 2.14
N ASN A 272 -20.20 -10.29 2.93
CA ASN A 272 -20.62 -11.67 2.68
C ASN A 272 -21.37 -11.83 1.34
N GLU A 273 -22.21 -10.86 0.97
CA GLU A 273 -22.92 -10.84 -0.32
C GLU A 273 -21.97 -10.75 -1.53
N HIS A 274 -20.73 -10.25 -1.32
CA HIS A 274 -19.72 -10.06 -2.36
C HIS A 274 -18.46 -10.93 -2.14
N LEU A 275 -18.62 -12.07 -1.46
CA LEU A 275 -17.55 -13.04 -1.24
C LEU A 275 -17.28 -13.88 -2.48
N TYR A 276 -15.99 -14.08 -2.74
CA TYR A 276 -15.50 -15.18 -3.55
C TYR A 276 -15.05 -16.32 -2.63
N PRO A 277 -15.22 -17.58 -3.04
CA PRO A 277 -14.72 -18.73 -2.29
C PRO A 277 -13.21 -18.66 -2.03
N SER A 278 -12.43 -18.23 -3.03
CA SER A 278 -10.96 -18.20 -2.98
C SER A 278 -10.37 -17.07 -3.80
N VAL A 279 -9.06 -16.84 -3.67
CA VAL A 279 -8.39 -15.69 -4.30
C VAL A 279 -8.26 -15.86 -5.82
N ASP A 280 -8.08 -17.10 -6.31
CA ASP A 280 -8.02 -17.42 -7.74
C ASP A 280 -9.36 -17.22 -8.47
N GLU A 281 -10.48 -17.53 -7.80
CA GLU A 281 -11.82 -17.28 -8.32
C GLU A 281 -12.15 -15.79 -8.49
N ILE A 282 -11.44 -14.89 -7.80
CA ILE A 282 -11.63 -13.45 -7.98
C ILE A 282 -11.36 -13.07 -9.43
N PHE A 283 -10.22 -13.49 -10.00
CA PHE A 283 -9.73 -12.85 -11.23
C PHE A 283 -10.20 -13.53 -12.50
N GLY A 284 -10.74 -14.75 -12.44
CA GLY A 284 -11.10 -15.53 -13.63
C GLY A 284 -9.87 -15.89 -14.49
N ALA A 285 -8.68 -15.91 -13.89
CA ALA A 285 -7.43 -16.22 -14.58
C ALA A 285 -6.39 -16.84 -13.61
N PRO A 286 -5.43 -17.62 -14.13
CA PRO A 286 -4.39 -18.23 -13.30
C PRO A 286 -3.54 -17.20 -12.55
N ILE A 287 -3.32 -17.44 -11.26
CA ILE A 287 -2.38 -16.65 -10.46
C ILE A 287 -1.02 -17.33 -10.49
N TYR A 288 -0.02 -16.68 -11.09
CA TYR A 288 1.33 -17.19 -11.14
C TYR A 288 2.05 -16.93 -9.81
N GLN A 289 2.64 -18.00 -9.24
CA GLN A 289 3.43 -17.94 -8.01
C GLN A 289 2.69 -17.30 -6.83
N HIS A 290 1.35 -17.36 -6.81
CA HIS A 290 0.50 -16.68 -5.82
C HIS A 290 0.75 -15.18 -5.71
N ARG A 291 1.19 -14.53 -6.80
CA ARG A 291 1.73 -13.16 -6.77
C ARG A 291 1.26 -12.25 -7.88
N TYR A 292 1.00 -12.77 -9.08
CA TYR A 292 0.65 -11.91 -10.21
C TYR A 292 -0.16 -12.62 -11.28
N LEU A 293 -0.80 -11.83 -12.15
CA LEU A 293 -1.35 -12.21 -13.45
C LEU A 293 -0.48 -11.61 -14.56
N LYS A 294 -0.47 -12.22 -15.75
CA LYS A 294 0.16 -11.60 -16.92
C LYS A 294 -0.76 -10.52 -17.51
N LYS A 295 -0.15 -9.63 -18.29
CA LYS A 295 -0.87 -8.61 -19.05
C LYS A 295 -1.95 -9.24 -19.94
N GLY A 296 -3.14 -8.64 -19.93
CA GLY A 296 -4.28 -9.08 -20.74
C GLY A 296 -5.06 -10.26 -20.16
N GLU A 297 -4.60 -10.85 -19.05
CA GLU A 297 -5.37 -11.85 -18.31
C GLU A 297 -6.25 -11.19 -17.23
N GLY A 298 -7.32 -11.89 -16.86
CA GLY A 298 -8.21 -11.53 -15.77
C GLY A 298 -9.44 -10.72 -16.21
N GLU A 299 -10.59 -11.05 -15.63
CA GLU A 299 -11.87 -10.41 -15.93
C GLU A 299 -12.15 -9.17 -15.06
N ARG A 300 -11.60 -9.19 -13.85
CA ARG A 300 -11.76 -8.16 -12.83
C ARG A 300 -10.47 -8.01 -12.05
N SER A 301 -10.31 -6.88 -11.37
CA SER A 301 -9.05 -6.56 -10.70
C SER A 301 -9.13 -6.56 -9.19
N LEU A 302 -10.29 -6.86 -8.59
CA LEU A 302 -10.47 -6.81 -7.14
C LEU A 302 -11.68 -7.66 -6.69
N GLY A 303 -11.56 -8.30 -5.53
CA GLY A 303 -12.63 -9.10 -4.92
C GLY A 303 -12.47 -9.29 -3.42
N THR A 304 -13.51 -9.78 -2.74
CA THR A 304 -13.48 -10.11 -1.31
C THR A 304 -13.26 -11.59 -1.12
N VAL A 305 -12.39 -11.95 -0.18
CA VAL A 305 -12.33 -13.31 0.40
C VAL A 305 -12.43 -13.20 1.92
N LYS A 306 -12.98 -14.24 2.54
CA LYS A 306 -12.87 -14.43 3.98
C LYS A 306 -11.57 -15.20 4.22
N ALA A 307 -10.66 -14.65 5.03
CA ALA A 307 -9.46 -15.37 5.39
C ALA A 307 -9.84 -16.52 6.34
N ASP A 308 -9.39 -17.73 6.04
CA ASP A 308 -9.53 -18.86 6.95
C ASP A 308 -8.66 -18.65 8.20
N ARG A 309 -7.38 -18.33 7.96
CA ARG A 309 -6.43 -18.03 9.01
C ARG A 309 -5.36 -17.05 8.54
N LEU A 310 -4.98 -16.13 9.42
CA LEU A 310 -3.79 -15.32 9.24
C LEU A 310 -2.59 -16.04 9.84
N LEU A 311 -1.55 -16.25 9.02
CA LEU A 311 -0.36 -16.99 9.40
C LEU A 311 0.77 -16.08 9.89
N TYR A 312 0.91 -14.92 9.25
CA TYR A 312 2.01 -14.01 9.56
C TYR A 312 1.69 -12.58 9.19
N PHE A 313 2.28 -11.64 9.92
CA PHE A 313 2.23 -10.23 9.63
C PHE A 313 3.65 -9.66 9.62
N ASP A 314 4.09 -9.13 8.48
CA ASP A 314 5.35 -8.39 8.38
C ASP A 314 5.06 -6.90 8.48
N TYR A 315 5.52 -6.31 9.58
CA TYR A 315 5.53 -4.86 9.78
C TYR A 315 6.93 -4.46 10.21
N GLY A 316 7.55 -3.51 9.54
CA GLY A 316 8.86 -3.02 9.95
C GLY A 316 9.48 -2.04 8.97
N LEU A 317 10.39 -1.22 9.50
CA LEU A 317 11.17 -0.28 8.70
C LEU A 317 12.22 -1.05 7.88
N LYS A 318 12.16 -0.95 6.55
CA LYS A 318 13.18 -1.51 5.66
C LYS A 318 14.36 -0.56 5.52
N ASP A 319 15.47 -1.05 4.98
CA ASP A 319 16.72 -0.28 4.79
C ASP A 319 16.55 1.00 3.97
N ASN A 320 15.51 1.05 3.13
CA ASN A 320 15.13 2.23 2.34
C ASN A 320 14.39 3.31 3.17
N GLY A 321 14.24 3.11 4.48
CA GLY A 321 13.55 4.03 5.38
C GLY A 321 12.02 4.02 5.24
N LYS A 322 11.43 3.04 4.55
CA LYS A 322 9.98 2.88 4.43
C LYS A 322 9.50 1.68 5.23
N TYR A 323 8.35 1.83 5.88
CA TYR A 323 7.66 0.69 6.47
C TYR A 323 7.11 -0.21 5.38
N GLU A 324 7.36 -1.51 5.51
CA GLU A 324 6.69 -2.55 4.75
C GLU A 324 5.53 -3.12 5.57
N TYR A 325 4.43 -3.43 4.88
CA TYR A 325 3.23 -4.03 5.45
C TYR A 325 2.89 -5.23 4.57
N ARG A 326 2.97 -6.44 5.12
CA ARG A 326 2.54 -7.65 4.44
C ARG A 326 1.73 -8.53 5.36
N ILE A 327 0.77 -9.23 4.77
CA ILE A 327 -0.01 -10.24 5.46
C ILE A 327 0.16 -11.57 4.75
N THR A 328 0.36 -12.62 5.53
CA THR A 328 0.33 -14.00 5.06
C THR A 328 -0.93 -14.66 5.59
N PHE A 329 -1.72 -15.26 4.71
CA PHE A 329 -3.01 -15.86 5.05
C PHE A 329 -3.31 -17.06 4.16
N ASN A 330 -4.24 -17.89 4.64
CA ASN A 330 -4.91 -18.93 3.86
C ASN A 330 -6.27 -18.39 3.38
N ASP A 331 -6.58 -18.64 2.12
CA ASP A 331 -7.97 -18.55 1.67
C ASP A 331 -8.75 -19.83 2.05
N ALA A 332 -10.04 -19.89 1.70
CA ALA A 332 -10.89 -21.02 2.07
C ALA A 332 -10.49 -22.35 1.42
N ASN A 333 -9.71 -22.30 0.32
CA ASN A 333 -9.18 -23.49 -0.36
C ASN A 333 -7.82 -23.92 0.22
N GLY A 334 -7.31 -23.22 1.25
CA GLY A 334 -6.03 -23.52 1.89
C GLY A 334 -4.81 -22.98 1.13
N ALA A 335 -5.00 -22.20 0.06
CA ALA A 335 -3.88 -21.61 -0.66
C ALA A 335 -3.25 -20.47 0.16
N ILE A 336 -1.92 -20.50 0.25
CA ILE A 336 -1.15 -19.54 1.06
C ILE A 336 -0.73 -18.36 0.19
N TYR A 337 -1.12 -17.15 0.61
CA TYR A 337 -0.72 -15.91 -0.02
C TYR A 337 0.10 -15.06 0.96
N ASN A 338 1.17 -14.43 0.46
CA ASN A 338 1.92 -13.41 1.20
C ASN A 338 1.93 -12.12 0.38
N LEU A 339 1.01 -11.22 0.69
CA LEU A 339 0.70 -10.05 -0.14
C LEU A 339 1.04 -8.73 0.56
N PRO A 340 1.50 -7.72 -0.19
CA PRO A 340 1.66 -6.37 0.34
C PRO A 340 0.30 -5.77 0.69
N ILE A 341 0.24 -4.99 1.76
CA ILE A 341 -0.97 -4.31 2.21
C ILE A 341 -0.91 -2.86 1.76
N THR A 342 -1.95 -2.42 1.07
CA THR A 342 -2.12 -1.04 0.61
C THR A 342 -3.31 -0.34 1.25
N ASP A 343 -4.13 -1.03 2.04
CA ASP A 343 -5.24 -0.43 2.81
C ASP A 343 -4.79 0.81 3.60
N CYS A 344 -5.42 1.96 3.36
CA CYS A 344 -5.07 3.22 4.02
C CYS A 344 -5.37 3.21 5.52
N ALA A 345 -6.52 2.69 5.94
CA ALA A 345 -6.97 2.73 7.32
C ALA A 345 -6.11 1.83 8.22
N PHE A 346 -5.82 0.62 7.76
CA PHE A 346 -5.02 -0.37 8.43
C PHE A 346 -3.55 0.07 8.53
N ARG A 347 -2.97 0.61 7.44
CA ARG A 347 -1.62 1.17 7.49
C ARG A 347 -1.52 2.34 8.47
N ASN A 348 -2.52 3.22 8.49
CA ASN A 348 -2.58 4.32 9.45
C ASN A 348 -2.71 3.80 10.89
N TYR A 349 -3.56 2.80 11.11
CA TYR A 349 -3.70 2.13 12.40
C TYR A 349 -2.36 1.57 12.88
N CYS A 350 -1.66 0.78 12.05
CA CYS A 350 -0.33 0.27 12.38
C CYS A 350 0.66 1.38 12.76
N ASN A 351 0.69 2.48 12.01
CA ASN A 351 1.63 3.59 12.26
C ASN A 351 1.35 4.37 13.54
N ASN A 352 0.09 4.37 13.99
CA ASN A 352 -0.33 5.09 15.20
C ASN A 352 -0.40 4.18 16.43
N LEU A 353 0.01 2.91 16.32
CA LEU A 353 0.22 2.07 17.51
C LEU A 353 1.33 2.72 18.34
N ASN A 354 0.94 3.32 19.47
CA ASN A 354 1.83 4.03 20.41
C ASN A 354 3.05 3.18 20.83
N ASP A 355 2.94 1.86 20.74
CA ASP A 355 3.98 0.88 20.99
C ASP A 355 5.22 1.01 20.07
N ILE A 356 5.15 1.70 18.93
CA ILE A 356 6.32 1.91 18.06
C ILE A 356 7.37 2.80 18.73
N LYS A 357 6.98 3.58 19.77
CA LYS A 357 7.91 4.45 20.50
C LYS A 357 8.73 3.70 21.57
N MET A 358 8.37 2.47 21.99
CA MET A 358 9.10 1.73 23.04
C MET A 358 9.16 0.19 22.89
N ASP A 359 8.44 -0.44 21.96
CA ASP A 359 8.28 -1.90 21.89
C ASP A 359 8.97 -2.51 20.65
N ASN A 360 9.50 -3.74 20.79
CA ASN A 360 10.14 -4.49 19.70
C ASN A 360 9.11 -4.73 18.58
N THR A 361 9.45 -4.43 17.32
CA THR A 361 8.61 -4.67 16.15
C THR A 361 7.98 -6.07 16.12
N GLN A 362 8.65 -7.07 16.68
CA GLN A 362 8.11 -8.43 16.85
C GLN A 362 6.88 -8.48 17.78
N SER A 363 6.88 -7.75 18.90
CA SER A 363 5.73 -7.66 19.83
C SER A 363 4.49 -7.15 19.11
N ILE A 364 4.64 -6.10 18.30
CA ILE A 364 3.55 -5.53 17.49
C ILE A 364 3.01 -6.55 16.50
N ARG A 365 3.89 -7.29 15.80
CA ARG A 365 3.47 -8.33 14.84
C ARG A 365 2.63 -9.40 15.52
N TRP A 366 3.07 -9.90 16.68
CA TRP A 366 2.34 -10.93 17.42
C TRP A 366 1.02 -10.44 17.99
N LYS A 367 1.00 -9.23 18.59
CA LYS A 367 -0.22 -8.60 19.11
C LYS A 367 -1.27 -8.43 18.01
N LEU A 368 -0.87 -7.87 16.86
CA LEU A 368 -1.76 -7.68 15.71
C LEU A 368 -2.26 -9.01 15.14
N LEU A 369 -1.37 -9.97 14.93
CA LEU A 369 -1.74 -11.27 14.38
C LEU A 369 -2.73 -12.00 15.31
N ARG A 370 -2.48 -11.98 16.62
CA ARG A 370 -3.38 -12.57 17.62
C ARG A 370 -4.73 -11.87 17.63
N ASN A 371 -4.74 -10.55 17.65
CA ASN A 371 -5.96 -9.73 17.64
C ASN A 371 -6.83 -10.02 16.41
N LEU A 372 -6.23 -10.06 15.22
CA LEU A 372 -6.95 -10.30 13.97
C LEU A 372 -7.48 -11.75 13.88
N ASN A 373 -6.72 -12.75 14.32
CA ASN A 373 -7.16 -14.16 14.30
C ASN A 373 -8.28 -14.49 15.30
N GLN A 374 -8.65 -13.55 16.19
CA GLN A 374 -9.80 -13.69 17.08
C GLN A 374 -11.09 -13.10 16.50
N LYS A 375 -11.05 -12.65 15.24
CA LYS A 375 -12.13 -11.90 14.58
C LYS A 375 -12.48 -12.55 13.25
N ASN A 376 -13.66 -12.25 12.72
CA ASN A 376 -13.97 -12.56 11.33
C ASN A 376 -13.16 -11.61 10.43
N VAL A 377 -12.22 -12.12 9.63
CA VAL A 377 -11.35 -11.29 8.78
C VAL A 377 -11.75 -11.42 7.32
N TYR A 378 -12.08 -10.29 6.71
CA TYR A 378 -12.35 -10.15 5.29
C TYR A 378 -11.22 -9.37 4.63
N LEU A 379 -10.63 -9.97 3.59
CA LEU A 379 -9.55 -9.36 2.82
C LEU A 379 -10.07 -8.99 1.44
N ARG A 380 -9.81 -7.75 1.04
CA ARG A 380 -10.05 -7.30 -0.32
C ARG A 380 -8.76 -7.44 -1.10
N VAL A 381 -8.69 -8.45 -1.95
CA VAL A 381 -7.50 -8.76 -2.75
C VAL A 381 -7.69 -8.16 -4.13
N GLY A 382 -6.70 -7.39 -4.58
CA GLY A 382 -6.76 -6.75 -5.88
C GLY A 382 -5.42 -6.69 -6.60
N LEU A 383 -5.46 -6.18 -7.82
CA LEU A 383 -4.35 -6.12 -8.74
C LEU A 383 -3.84 -4.69 -8.91
N THR A 384 -2.52 -4.54 -8.94
CA THR A 384 -1.88 -3.29 -9.33
C THR A 384 -2.20 -2.94 -10.79
N ARG A 385 -1.97 -1.68 -11.16
CA ARG A 385 -1.78 -1.33 -12.58
C ARG A 385 -0.63 -2.14 -13.16
N GLU A 386 -0.64 -2.29 -14.49
CA GLU A 386 0.40 -3.00 -15.23
C GLU A 386 1.78 -2.44 -14.89
N PHE A 387 2.71 -3.32 -14.54
CA PHE A 387 4.11 -2.96 -14.35
C PHE A 387 4.99 -4.12 -14.81
N ARG A 388 5.78 -3.90 -15.88
CA ARG A 388 6.61 -4.93 -16.53
C ARG A 388 5.78 -6.13 -16.99
N ASP A 389 4.71 -5.83 -17.75
CA ASP A 389 3.82 -6.82 -18.39
C ASP A 389 3.09 -7.77 -17.42
N VAL A 390 2.99 -7.39 -16.14
CA VAL A 390 2.26 -8.14 -15.12
C VAL A 390 1.43 -7.23 -14.22
N HIS A 391 0.43 -7.83 -13.58
CA HIS A 391 -0.42 -7.23 -12.56
C HIS A 391 -0.18 -7.93 -11.22
N TRP A 392 0.35 -7.21 -10.23
CA TRP A 392 0.71 -7.80 -8.94
C TRP A 392 -0.48 -7.84 -7.99
N LEU A 393 -0.61 -8.93 -7.24
CA LEU A 393 -1.60 -9.06 -6.16
C LEU A 393 -1.20 -8.20 -4.96
N GLN A 394 -2.21 -7.64 -4.31
CA GLN A 394 -2.10 -6.85 -3.08
C GLN A 394 -3.38 -6.95 -2.26
N VAL A 395 -3.28 -6.76 -0.94
CA VAL A 395 -4.43 -6.56 -0.08
C VAL A 395 -4.75 -5.07 -0.03
N SER A 396 -5.87 -4.71 -0.64
CA SER A 396 -6.34 -3.31 -0.80
C SER A 396 -7.27 -2.88 0.33
N GLY A 397 -7.86 -3.84 1.03
CA GLY A 397 -8.81 -3.65 2.12
C GLY A 397 -8.65 -4.74 3.20
N ILE A 398 -8.66 -4.36 4.48
CA ILE A 398 -8.73 -5.30 5.62
C ILE A 398 -9.90 -4.89 6.50
N HIS A 399 -10.89 -5.77 6.60
CA HIS A 399 -12.09 -5.54 7.41
C HIS A 399 -12.24 -6.66 8.42
N THR A 400 -12.55 -6.31 9.66
CA THR A 400 -12.81 -7.31 10.69
C THR A 400 -14.09 -7.04 11.45
N PHE A 401 -14.71 -8.11 11.93
CA PHE A 401 -15.90 -8.04 12.78
C PHE A 401 -15.65 -8.90 14.02
N PRO A 402 -15.59 -8.29 15.24
CA PRO A 402 -15.56 -6.84 15.51
C PRO A 402 -14.36 -6.11 14.88
N ASP A 403 -14.44 -4.77 14.75
CA ASP A 403 -13.38 -3.93 14.13
C ASP A 403 -12.04 -4.10 14.86
N TYR A 404 -10.93 -4.19 14.12
CA TYR A 404 -9.60 -4.49 14.64
C TYR A 404 -9.03 -3.38 15.54
N LYS A 405 -9.60 -2.17 15.46
CA LYS A 405 -9.30 -1.04 16.35
C LYS A 405 -10.01 -1.18 17.71
N VAL A 406 -11.02 -2.04 17.79
CA VAL A 406 -11.69 -2.42 19.03
C VAL A 406 -10.98 -3.66 19.56
N GLY A 407 -10.20 -3.48 20.62
CA GLY A 407 -9.38 -4.51 21.27
C GLY A 407 -9.25 -4.22 22.75
#